data_AF-A0A6P6NLV6-F1
#
_entry.id   AF-A0A6P6NLV6-F1
#
_cell.length_a   1.000
_cell.length_b   1.000
_cell.length_c   1.000
_cell.angle_alpha   90.00
_cell.angle_beta   90.00
_cell.angle_gamma   90.00
#
_symmetry.space_group_name_H-M   'P 1'
#
loop_
_entity.id
_entity.type
_entity.pdbx_description
1 polymer ?
#
loop_
_entity_poly.entity_id
_entity_poly.type
_entity_poly.pdbx_seq_one_letter_code
_entity_poly.pdbx_strand_id
1 'polypeptide(L)'
;MADRGAEEEKGELGSRQGGERKMIIQSTSLNDPKLNKLKEVLVEWINKTLKVEHIVVRSLEEDLYDGLVFHHLLRRLADVHVHVEEIALSTDAQVRKLEVILTALNETLEMNEETVKWNVKLIHSRDLLATLHLLVAIARRFQPDLVLPPNVSVEVIQCEVTKSGVKADKQTEFITFQRSVKILLPY
;
A
#
# COMPACT_ATOMS: atom_id res chain seq x y z
N MET A 1 -29.20 55.32 -14.65
CA MET A 1 -29.61 54.34 -15.68
C MET A 1 -28.40 54.15 -16.58
N ALA A 2 -27.71 53.03 -16.67
CA ALA A 2 -27.90 51.71 -16.08
C ALA A 2 -26.52 51.12 -15.77
N ASP A 3 -26.43 50.51 -14.59
CA ASP A 3 -25.43 49.57 -14.16
C ASP A 3 -25.44 48.35 -15.11
N ARG A 4 -24.29 48.01 -15.72
CA ARG A 4 -24.11 46.75 -16.45
C ARG A 4 -23.12 45.89 -15.68
N GLY A 5 -23.68 45.16 -14.72
CA GLY A 5 -23.00 44.13 -13.96
C GLY A 5 -22.50 42.98 -14.82
N ALA A 6 -21.29 42.54 -14.45
CA ALA A 6 -20.68 41.22 -14.54
C ALA A 6 -21.41 40.14 -15.36
N GLU A 7 -20.74 39.71 -16.43
CA GLU A 7 -20.94 38.40 -17.03
C GLU A 7 -20.32 37.33 -16.11
N GLU A 8 -21.17 36.64 -15.36
CA GLU A 8 -20.81 35.39 -14.68
C GLU A 8 -20.67 34.27 -15.73
N GLU A 9 -19.44 33.96 -16.08
CA GLU A 9 -19.11 32.77 -16.85
C GLU A 9 -19.25 31.53 -15.95
N LYS A 10 -20.43 30.89 -16.02
CA LYS A 10 -20.67 29.54 -15.51
C LYS A 10 -19.87 28.54 -16.35
N GLY A 11 -18.65 28.24 -15.90
CA GLY A 11 -17.88 27.07 -16.32
C GLY A 11 -18.02 25.95 -15.30
N GLU A 12 -18.94 25.03 -15.53
CA GLU A 12 -19.03 23.75 -14.82
C GLU A 12 -17.74 22.94 -15.03
N LEU A 13 -16.94 22.79 -13.99
CA LEU A 13 -15.85 21.80 -13.99
C LEU A 13 -15.98 20.85 -12.80
N GLY A 14 -16.69 19.75 -13.05
CA GLY A 14 -16.39 18.43 -12.51
C GLY A 14 -16.30 18.30 -10.99
N SER A 15 -17.46 18.20 -10.32
CA SER A 15 -17.54 17.54 -9.01
C SER A 15 -17.15 16.07 -9.14
N ARG A 16 -15.85 15.74 -9.07
CA ARG A 16 -15.38 14.38 -8.73
C ARG A 16 -15.46 14.22 -7.21
N GLN A 17 -16.66 14.30 -6.65
CA GLN A 17 -16.91 13.93 -5.25
C GLN A 17 -17.04 12.40 -5.18
N GLY A 18 -15.93 11.70 -5.37
CA GLY A 18 -15.76 10.37 -4.80
C GLY A 18 -15.42 10.59 -3.34
N GLY A 19 -16.33 10.24 -2.42
CA GLY A 19 -16.05 10.29 -0.98
C GLY A 19 -14.74 9.56 -0.69
N GLU A 20 -13.90 10.13 0.19
CA GLU A 20 -12.67 9.45 0.61
C GLU A 20 -13.05 8.12 1.26
N ARG A 21 -12.71 7.01 0.60
CA ARG A 21 -12.91 5.65 1.11
C ARG A 21 -11.64 5.23 1.84
N LYS A 22 -11.75 4.94 3.14
CA LYS A 22 -10.64 4.43 3.95
C LYS A 22 -11.04 3.13 4.60
N MET A 23 -10.15 2.14 4.57
CA MET A 23 -10.30 0.89 5.32
C MET A 23 -9.41 0.95 6.56
N ILE A 24 -9.99 0.70 7.72
CA ILE A 24 -9.29 0.76 9.02
C ILE A 24 -9.37 -0.62 9.66
N ILE A 25 -8.22 -1.22 9.98
CA ILE A 25 -8.18 -2.51 10.70
C ILE A 25 -8.81 -2.35 12.08
N GLN A 26 -9.72 -3.26 12.45
CA GLN A 26 -10.28 -3.30 13.79
C GLN A 26 -9.24 -3.79 14.80
N SER A 27 -9.25 -3.20 16.00
CA SER A 27 -8.31 -3.54 17.08
C SER A 27 -8.33 -5.03 17.48
N THR A 28 -9.47 -5.71 17.31
CA THR A 28 -9.62 -7.15 17.54
C THR A 28 -8.74 -7.98 16.60
N SER A 29 -8.58 -7.54 15.35
CA SER A 29 -7.78 -8.22 14.33
C SER A 29 -6.28 -7.93 14.45
N LEU A 30 -5.89 -6.82 15.07
CA LEU A 30 -4.47 -6.50 15.30
C LEU A 30 -3.77 -7.52 16.22
N ASN A 31 -4.52 -8.18 17.11
CA ASN A 31 -4.01 -9.22 17.99
C ASN A 31 -4.14 -10.64 17.41
N ASP A 32 -4.57 -10.77 16.15
CA ASP A 32 -4.71 -12.08 15.51
C ASP A 32 -3.32 -12.76 15.38
N PRO A 33 -3.15 -14.00 15.87
CA PRO A 33 -1.87 -14.70 15.83
C PRO A 33 -1.38 -14.98 14.40
N LYS A 34 -2.28 -15.17 13.42
CA LYS A 34 -1.91 -15.34 12.02
C LYS A 34 -1.41 -14.04 11.39
N LEU A 35 -2.04 -12.92 11.73
CA LEU A 35 -1.58 -11.60 11.30
C LEU A 35 -0.19 -11.31 11.86
N ASN A 36 0.01 -11.54 13.16
CA ASN A 36 1.31 -11.38 13.81
C ASN A 36 2.36 -12.28 13.16
N LYS A 37 2.00 -13.54 12.85
CA LYS A 37 2.91 -14.44 12.17
C LYS A 37 3.28 -13.96 10.77
N LEU A 38 2.33 -13.39 10.03
CA LEU A 38 2.60 -12.79 8.73
C LEU A 38 3.57 -11.60 8.86
N LYS A 39 3.35 -10.71 9.84
CA LYS A 39 4.26 -9.59 10.11
C LYS A 39 5.68 -10.08 10.39
N GLU A 40 5.84 -11.09 11.24
CA GLU A 40 7.14 -11.70 11.53
C GLU A 40 7.85 -12.23 10.28
N VAL A 41 7.14 -13.03 9.47
CA VAL A 41 7.71 -13.64 8.25
C VAL A 41 8.14 -12.56 7.26
N LEU A 42 7.35 -11.50 7.09
CA LEU A 42 7.70 -10.38 6.22
C LEU A 42 8.92 -9.60 6.75
N VAL A 43 8.97 -9.32 8.04
CA VAL A 43 10.12 -8.65 8.67
C VAL A 43 11.40 -9.47 8.51
N GLU A 44 11.35 -10.78 8.81
CA GLU A 44 12.49 -11.68 8.67
C GLU A 44 12.97 -11.75 7.22
N TRP A 45 12.04 -11.84 6.27
CA TRP A 45 12.35 -11.85 4.85
C TRP A 45 13.02 -10.55 4.38
N ILE A 46 12.47 -9.38 4.74
CA ILE A 46 13.04 -8.08 4.37
C ILE A 46 14.44 -7.95 4.96
N ASN A 47 14.61 -8.26 6.24
CA ASN A 47 15.90 -8.20 6.93
C ASN A 47 16.93 -9.13 6.31
N LYS A 48 16.54 -10.34 5.90
CA LYS A 48 17.43 -11.26 5.19
C LYS A 48 17.84 -10.71 3.83
N THR A 49 16.90 -10.12 3.09
CA THR A 49 17.10 -9.58 1.74
C THR A 49 18.03 -8.35 1.75
N LEU A 50 17.82 -7.44 2.71
CA LEU A 50 18.52 -6.16 2.82
C LEU A 50 19.71 -6.19 3.80
N LYS A 51 20.08 -7.37 4.31
CA LYS A 51 21.20 -7.53 5.26
C LYS A 51 22.51 -6.94 4.75
N VAL A 52 22.78 -7.08 3.45
CA VAL A 52 24.01 -6.58 2.80
C VAL A 52 24.07 -5.05 2.81
N GLU A 53 22.92 -4.40 2.85
CA GLU A 53 22.77 -2.94 2.85
C GLU A 53 22.67 -2.39 4.29
N HIS A 54 22.88 -3.25 5.30
CA HIS A 54 22.80 -2.92 6.72
C HIS A 54 21.45 -2.33 7.17
N ILE A 55 20.38 -2.65 6.46
CA ILE A 55 19.02 -2.23 6.79
C ILE A 55 18.40 -3.26 7.72
N VAL A 56 17.80 -2.77 8.83
CA VAL A 56 17.10 -3.60 9.82
C VAL A 56 15.73 -3.01 10.08
N VAL A 57 14.71 -3.73 9.63
CA VAL A 57 13.29 -3.49 9.90
C VAL A 57 12.89 -4.17 11.20
N ARG A 58 12.18 -3.44 12.05
CA ARG A 58 11.55 -3.89 13.30
C ARG A 58 10.02 -3.78 13.23
N SER A 59 9.51 -2.73 12.61
CA SER A 59 8.08 -2.48 12.44
C SER A 59 7.79 -2.14 10.98
N LEU A 60 6.88 -2.90 10.37
CA LEU A 60 6.46 -2.66 8.99
C LEU A 60 5.84 -1.26 8.82
N GLU A 61 5.17 -0.73 9.84
CA GLU A 61 4.50 0.58 9.78
C GLU A 61 5.47 1.75 9.97
N GLU A 62 6.47 1.58 10.84
CA GLU A 62 7.38 2.67 11.23
C GLU A 62 8.65 2.71 10.39
N ASP A 63 9.06 1.60 9.76
CA ASP A 63 10.32 1.54 9.00
C ASP A 63 10.10 1.63 7.47
N LEU A 64 8.85 1.51 6.97
CA LEU A 64 8.58 1.49 5.52
C LEU A 64 7.84 2.75 5.02
N TYR A 65 7.33 3.59 5.92
CA TYR A 65 6.47 4.73 5.55
C TYR A 65 7.19 5.80 4.74
N ASP A 66 8.52 5.90 4.86
CA ASP A 66 9.37 6.87 4.16
C ASP A 66 9.82 6.38 2.76
N GLY A 67 9.49 5.13 2.41
CA GLY A 67 9.83 4.52 1.13
C GLY A 67 11.26 3.98 1.01
N LEU A 68 12.13 4.15 2.02
CA LEU A 68 13.53 3.73 1.92
C LEU A 68 13.64 2.22 1.71
N VAL A 69 12.97 1.43 2.55
CA VAL A 69 12.97 -0.04 2.46
C VAL A 69 12.43 -0.50 1.11
N PHE A 70 11.37 0.12 0.59
CA PHE A 70 10.80 -0.21 -0.72
C PHE A 70 11.76 0.08 -1.88
N HIS A 71 12.47 1.20 -1.84
CA HIS A 71 13.51 1.52 -2.83
C HIS A 71 14.62 0.45 -2.83
N HIS A 72 15.11 0.05 -1.66
CA HIS A 72 16.14 -0.99 -1.58
C HIS A 72 15.63 -2.36 -2.03
N LEU A 73 14.39 -2.72 -1.70
CA LEU A 73 13.77 -3.95 -2.21
C LEU A 73 13.66 -3.94 -3.75
N LEU A 74 13.23 -2.83 -4.36
CA LEU A 74 13.18 -2.68 -5.81
C LEU A 74 14.56 -2.89 -6.44
N ARG A 75 15.57 -2.20 -5.92
CA ARG A 75 16.95 -2.33 -6.41
C ARG A 75 17.45 -3.76 -6.28
N ARG A 76 17.22 -4.39 -5.13
CA ARG A 76 17.77 -5.73 -4.84
C ARG A 76 17.07 -6.86 -5.59
N LEU A 77 15.75 -6.74 -5.78
CA LEU A 77 14.92 -7.82 -6.33
C LEU A 77 14.66 -7.68 -7.83
N ALA A 78 14.60 -6.44 -8.35
CA ALA A 78 14.26 -6.15 -9.73
C ALA A 78 15.39 -5.48 -10.52
N ASP A 79 16.52 -5.15 -9.87
CA ASP A 79 17.62 -4.35 -10.44
C ASP A 79 17.17 -2.96 -10.93
N VAL A 80 16.03 -2.48 -10.43
CA VAL A 80 15.45 -1.18 -10.77
C VAL A 80 16.08 -0.10 -9.90
N HIS A 81 16.72 0.86 -10.55
CA HIS A 81 17.39 1.98 -9.90
C HIS A 81 16.52 3.23 -10.02
N VAL A 82 15.95 3.66 -8.90
CA VAL A 82 15.17 4.90 -8.85
C VAL A 82 16.08 6.03 -8.37
N HIS A 83 16.32 7.02 -9.23
CA HIS A 83 17.10 8.21 -8.87
C HIS A 83 16.27 9.17 -8.05
N VAL A 84 16.24 8.95 -6.74
CA VAL A 84 15.57 9.84 -5.78
C VAL A 84 16.57 10.33 -4.75
N GLU A 85 16.43 11.60 -4.35
CA GLU A 85 17.26 12.17 -3.29
C GLU A 85 17.18 11.32 -2.02
N GLU A 86 18.34 10.94 -1.49
CA GLU A 86 18.41 10.09 -0.29
C GLU A 86 17.81 10.81 0.92
N ILE A 87 17.97 12.13 0.99
CA ILE A 87 17.45 12.98 2.06
C ILE A 87 16.34 13.86 1.51
N ALA A 88 15.10 13.55 1.89
CA ALA A 88 13.95 14.42 1.64
C ALA A 88 13.64 15.24 2.91
N LEU A 89 14.06 16.51 2.90
CA LEU A 89 13.96 17.40 4.06
C LEU A 89 12.55 17.96 4.31
N SER A 90 11.67 17.95 3.30
CA SER A 90 10.29 18.40 3.41
C SER A 90 9.30 17.26 3.21
N THR A 91 8.11 17.39 3.80
CA THR A 91 7.00 16.44 3.61
C THR A 91 6.67 16.26 2.13
N ASP A 92 6.63 17.35 1.36
CA ASP A 92 6.36 17.28 -0.09
C ASP A 92 7.44 16.51 -0.85
N ALA A 93 8.71 16.66 -0.46
CA ALA A 93 9.80 15.90 -1.08
C ALA A 93 9.70 14.40 -0.72
N GLN A 94 9.30 14.06 0.50
CA GLN A 94 9.09 12.67 0.92
C GLN A 94 7.93 12.02 0.14
N VAL A 95 6.82 12.75 -0.02
CA VAL A 95 5.65 12.30 -0.77
C VAL A 95 6.02 12.06 -2.24
N ARG A 96 6.68 13.03 -2.90
CA ARG A 96 7.15 12.86 -4.29
C ARG A 96 8.13 11.70 -4.43
N LYS A 97 9.02 11.51 -3.47
CA LYS A 97 9.95 10.37 -3.48
C LYS A 97 9.20 9.04 -3.42
N LEU A 98 8.24 8.95 -2.51
CA LEU A 98 7.42 7.76 -2.34
C LEU A 98 6.51 7.52 -3.56
N GLU A 99 6.01 8.57 -4.21
CA GLU A 99 5.29 8.49 -5.49
C GLU A 99 6.13 7.76 -6.55
N VAL A 100 7.35 8.22 -6.81
CA VAL A 100 8.21 7.60 -7.83
C VAL A 100 8.52 6.14 -7.49
N ILE A 101 8.80 5.84 -6.21
CA ILE A 101 9.07 4.47 -5.75
C ILE A 101 7.84 3.56 -5.93
N LEU A 102 6.65 4.04 -5.57
CA LEU A 102 5.42 3.26 -5.69
C LEU A 102 4.98 3.06 -7.14
N THR A 103 5.17 4.07 -8.01
CA THR A 103 4.94 3.92 -9.45
C THR A 103 5.83 2.83 -10.03
N ALA A 104 7.15 2.88 -9.75
CA ALA A 104 8.09 1.85 -10.20
C ALA A 104 7.73 0.46 -9.66
N LEU A 105 7.28 0.36 -8.40
CA LEU A 105 6.78 -0.90 -7.83
C LEU A 105 5.54 -1.42 -8.57
N ASN A 106 4.53 -0.57 -8.79
CA ASN A 106 3.31 -0.97 -9.46
C ASN A 106 3.59 -1.46 -10.89
N GLU A 107 4.46 -0.77 -11.62
CA GLU A 107 4.91 -1.19 -12.96
C GLU A 107 5.61 -2.56 -12.91
N THR A 108 6.55 -2.74 -11.97
CA THR A 108 7.31 -3.99 -11.86
C THR A 108 6.44 -5.18 -11.41
N LEU A 109 5.40 -4.90 -10.61
CA LEU A 109 4.42 -5.89 -10.17
C LEU A 109 3.31 -6.14 -11.22
N GLU A 110 3.30 -5.39 -12.34
CA GLU A 110 2.26 -5.43 -13.37
C GLU A 110 0.86 -5.14 -12.78
N MET A 111 0.79 -4.20 -11.83
CA MET A 111 -0.44 -3.88 -11.11
C MET A 111 -1.08 -2.57 -11.57
N ASN A 112 -2.40 -2.60 -11.74
CA ASN A 112 -3.17 -1.41 -12.07
C ASN A 112 -3.45 -0.58 -10.81
N GLU A 113 -3.16 0.72 -10.86
CA GLU A 113 -3.39 1.66 -9.75
C GLU A 113 -4.83 1.69 -9.25
N GLU A 114 -5.80 1.36 -10.11
CA GLU A 114 -7.22 1.30 -9.75
C GLU A 114 -7.58 0.06 -8.92
N THR A 115 -6.74 -0.98 -8.95
CA THR A 115 -7.00 -2.28 -8.31
C THR A 115 -6.20 -2.49 -7.03
N VAL A 116 -5.09 -1.78 -6.88
CA VAL A 116 -4.22 -1.89 -5.70
C VAL A 116 -4.89 -1.32 -4.46
N LYS A 117 -4.50 -1.86 -3.31
CA LYS A 117 -5.02 -1.45 -1.99
C LYS A 117 -4.08 -0.49 -1.25
N TRP A 118 -3.04 0.00 -1.92
CA TRP A 118 -2.08 0.95 -1.39
C TRP A 118 -1.98 2.17 -2.28
N ASN A 119 -1.61 3.29 -1.68
CA ASN A 119 -1.19 4.49 -2.37
C ASN A 119 -0.23 5.26 -1.45
N VAL A 120 0.37 6.31 -1.98
CA VAL A 120 1.37 7.14 -1.30
C VAL A 120 0.84 7.67 0.03
N LYS A 121 -0.40 8.18 0.05
CA LYS A 121 -1.03 8.71 1.27
C LYS A 121 -1.17 7.63 2.34
N LEU A 122 -1.60 6.43 1.97
CA LEU A 122 -1.77 5.31 2.91
C LEU A 122 -0.42 4.87 3.48
N ILE A 123 0.58 4.64 2.63
CA ILE A 123 1.91 4.20 3.07
C ILE A 123 2.59 5.26 3.94
N HIS A 124 2.59 6.53 3.50
CA HIS A 124 3.17 7.64 4.29
C HIS A 124 2.45 7.85 5.63
N SER A 125 1.14 7.58 5.68
CA SER A 125 0.34 7.60 6.92
C SER A 125 0.49 6.35 7.80
N ARG A 126 1.44 5.47 7.50
CA ARG A 126 1.72 4.23 8.25
C ARG A 126 0.54 3.27 8.29
N ASP A 127 -0.22 3.21 7.20
CA ASP A 127 -1.34 2.29 7.09
C ASP A 127 -0.83 0.85 6.97
N LEU A 128 -1.01 0.07 8.05
CA LEU A 128 -0.56 -1.32 8.11
C LEU A 128 -1.19 -2.18 7.02
N LEU A 129 -2.48 -1.97 6.72
CA LEU A 129 -3.19 -2.79 5.74
C LEU A 129 -2.59 -2.61 4.35
N ALA A 130 -2.46 -1.35 3.93
CA ALA A 130 -1.83 -0.99 2.66
C ALA A 130 -0.39 -1.53 2.57
N THR A 131 0.38 -1.38 3.65
CA THR A 131 1.77 -1.86 3.74
C THR A 131 1.86 -3.38 3.59
N LEU A 132 0.97 -4.13 4.26
CA LEU A 132 0.91 -5.58 4.18
C LEU A 132 0.52 -6.06 2.78
N HIS A 133 -0.49 -5.45 2.15
CA HIS A 133 -0.87 -5.81 0.79
C HIS A 133 0.28 -5.60 -0.21
N LEU A 134 0.98 -4.48 -0.11
CA LEU A 134 2.13 -4.18 -0.96
C LEU A 134 3.27 -5.19 -0.73
N LEU A 135 3.64 -5.44 0.52
CA LEU A 135 4.69 -6.41 0.84
C LEU A 135 4.37 -7.83 0.39
N VAL A 136 3.12 -8.27 0.56
CA VAL A 136 2.68 -9.58 0.08
C VAL A 136 2.74 -9.66 -1.44
N ALA A 137 2.40 -8.58 -2.16
CA ALA A 137 2.53 -8.52 -3.62
C ALA A 137 4.00 -8.63 -4.05
N ILE A 138 4.90 -7.87 -3.42
CA ILE A 138 6.35 -7.92 -3.69
C ILE A 138 6.91 -9.31 -3.38
N ALA A 139 6.63 -9.87 -2.20
CA ALA A 139 7.10 -11.18 -1.81
C ALA A 139 6.64 -12.27 -2.80
N ARG A 140 5.37 -12.23 -3.24
CA ARG A 140 4.84 -13.21 -4.20
C ARG A 140 5.49 -13.10 -5.58
N ARG A 141 5.82 -11.90 -6.05
CA ARG A 141 6.46 -11.69 -7.35
C ARG A 141 7.92 -12.14 -7.34
N PHE A 142 8.69 -11.73 -6.32
CA PHE A 142 10.15 -11.87 -6.32
C PHE A 142 10.68 -13.02 -5.47
N GLN A 143 9.88 -13.57 -4.56
CA GLN A 143 10.23 -14.68 -3.69
C GLN A 143 9.06 -15.68 -3.60
N PRO A 144 8.69 -16.34 -4.72
CA PRO A 144 7.58 -17.29 -4.74
C PRO A 144 7.77 -18.49 -3.79
N ASP A 145 9.00 -18.76 -3.35
CA ASP A 145 9.31 -19.83 -2.39
C ASP A 145 9.14 -19.40 -0.93
N LEU A 146 8.91 -18.10 -0.67
CA LEU A 146 8.61 -17.61 0.67
C LEU A 146 7.25 -18.16 1.14
N VAL A 147 7.27 -18.91 2.23
CA VAL A 147 6.07 -19.50 2.83
C VAL A 147 5.33 -18.44 3.64
N LEU A 148 4.41 -17.73 2.99
CA LEU A 148 3.48 -16.84 3.67
C LEU A 148 2.36 -17.65 4.36
N PRO A 149 1.95 -17.30 5.60
CA PRO A 149 0.81 -17.93 6.24
C PRO A 149 -0.44 -17.85 5.35
N PRO A 150 -1.15 -18.96 5.11
CA PRO A 150 -2.34 -18.96 4.25
C PRO A 150 -3.56 -18.40 4.99
N ASN A 151 -4.48 -17.80 4.23
CA ASN A 151 -5.79 -17.34 4.72
C ASN A 151 -5.68 -16.37 5.91
N VAL A 152 -4.76 -15.42 5.81
CA VAL A 152 -4.66 -14.29 6.74
C VAL A 152 -5.67 -13.26 6.30
N SER A 153 -6.64 -12.96 7.17
CA SER A 153 -7.67 -11.96 6.96
C SER A 153 -7.83 -11.11 8.21
N VAL A 154 -8.28 -9.88 8.04
CA VAL A 154 -8.55 -8.94 9.13
C VAL A 154 -9.93 -8.32 8.97
N GLU A 155 -10.59 -8.06 10.08
CA GLU A 155 -11.80 -7.25 10.09
C GLU A 155 -11.41 -5.78 9.89
N VAL A 156 -12.04 -5.13 8.91
CA VAL A 156 -11.83 -3.71 8.61
C VAL A 156 -13.16 -2.96 8.63
N ILE A 157 -13.11 -1.71 9.05
CA ILE A 157 -14.20 -0.76 8.85
C ILE A 157 -13.89 0.05 7.60
N GLN A 158 -14.76 -0.04 6.60
CA GLN A 158 -14.76 0.86 5.46
C GLN A 158 -15.54 2.11 5.81
N CYS A 159 -14.84 3.24 5.90
CA CYS A 159 -15.43 4.55 6.08
C CYS A 159 -15.53 5.24 4.72
N GLU A 160 -16.72 5.75 4.38
CA GLU A 160 -16.97 6.58 3.20
C GLU A 160 -17.63 7.88 3.65
N VAL A 161 -16.97 9.00 3.36
CA VAL A 161 -17.55 10.33 3.61
C VAL A 161 -18.49 10.67 2.47
N THR A 162 -19.79 10.74 2.78
CA THR A 162 -20.83 11.13 1.83
C THR A 162 -21.34 12.54 2.15
N LYS A 163 -22.06 13.16 1.21
CA LYS A 163 -22.76 14.44 1.45
C LYS A 163 -23.70 14.41 2.66
N SER A 164 -24.14 13.23 3.08
CA SER A 164 -25.10 12.99 4.17
C SER A 164 -24.44 12.59 5.49
N GLY A 165 -23.11 12.52 5.55
CA GLY A 165 -22.35 12.08 6.73
C GLY A 165 -21.38 10.93 6.43
N VAL A 166 -20.84 10.34 7.48
CA VAL A 166 -19.90 9.20 7.38
C VAL A 166 -20.68 7.89 7.37
N LYS A 167 -20.55 7.11 6.31
CA LYS A 167 -20.99 5.70 6.28
C LYS A 167 -19.84 4.83 6.74
N ALA A 168 -20.07 3.98 7.73
CA ALA A 168 -19.11 2.99 8.19
C ALA A 168 -19.71 1.59 8.00
N ASP A 169 -19.00 0.72 7.28
CA ASP A 169 -19.41 -0.66 7.04
C ASP A 169 -18.31 -1.63 7.50
N LYS A 170 -18.68 -2.72 8.15
CA LYS A 170 -17.73 -3.72 8.63
C LYS A 170 -17.59 -4.82 7.58
N GLN A 171 -16.35 -5.06 7.14
CA GLN A 171 -16.03 -6.10 6.16
C GLN A 171 -14.78 -6.88 6.57
N THR A 172 -14.54 -8.01 5.92
CA THR A 172 -13.33 -8.81 6.09
C THR A 172 -12.41 -8.61 4.89
N GLU A 173 -11.18 -8.15 5.12
CA GLU A 173 -10.16 -7.99 4.10
C GLU A 173 -9.18 -9.17 4.15
N PHE A 174 -8.89 -9.78 3.00
CA PHE A 174 -7.95 -10.89 2.88
C PHE A 174 -6.58 -10.41 2.44
N ILE A 175 -5.57 -10.61 3.30
CA ILE A 175 -4.19 -10.23 3.03
C ILE A 175 -3.46 -11.34 2.26
N THR A 176 -3.67 -12.60 2.64
CA THR A 176 -3.12 -13.75 1.92
C THR A 176 -4.21 -14.73 1.49
N PHE A 177 -4.24 -15.04 0.20
CA PHE A 177 -5.06 -16.12 -0.36
C PHE A 177 -4.31 -17.46 -0.31
N GLN A 178 -5.06 -18.56 -0.19
CA GLN A 178 -4.53 -19.90 -0.40
C GLN A 178 -3.95 -20.03 -1.81
N ARG A 179 -2.77 -20.63 -1.94
CA ARG A 179 -2.24 -21.04 -3.25
C ARG A 179 -3.26 -22.02 -3.83
N SER A 180 -3.97 -21.63 -4.88
CA SER A 180 -4.67 -22.59 -5.72
C SER A 180 -3.60 -23.54 -6.24
N VAL A 181 -3.56 -24.75 -5.70
CA VAL A 181 -2.75 -25.82 -6.28
C VAL A 181 -3.29 -25.95 -7.70
N LYS A 182 -2.54 -25.47 -8.70
CA LYS A 182 -2.81 -25.82 -10.09
C LYS A 182 -2.68 -27.33 -10.13
N ILE A 183 -3.81 -28.03 -10.05
CA ILE A 183 -3.89 -29.45 -10.36
C ILE A 183 -3.44 -29.54 -11.81
N LEU A 184 -2.19 -29.93 -12.01
CA LEU A 184 -1.69 -30.38 -13.30
C LEU A 184 -2.52 -31.61 -13.65
N LEU A 185 -3.55 -31.42 -14.47
CA LEU A 185 -4.21 -32.53 -15.14
C LEU A 185 -3.22 -33.06 -16.20
N PRO A 186 -2.81 -34.34 -16.14
CA PRO A 186 -2.07 -34.93 -17.24
C PRO A 186 -3.00 -35.04 -18.46
N TYR A 187 -2.49 -34.63 -19.62
CA TYR A 187 -3.04 -34.98 -20.92
C TYR A 187 -2.73 -36.45 -21.24
#